data_AF-A0A550HEJ9-F1
#
_entry.id   AF-A0A550HEJ9-F1
#
_cell.length_a   1.000
_cell.length_b   1.000
_cell.length_c   1.000
_cell.angle_alpha   90.00
_cell.angle_beta   90.00
_cell.angle_gamma   90.00
#
_symmetry.space_group_name_H-M   'P 1'
#
loop_
_entity.id
_entity.type
_entity.pdbx_description
1 polymer ?
#
loop_
_entity_poly.entity_id
_entity_poly.type
_entity_poly.pdbx_seq_one_letter_code
_entity_poly.pdbx_strand_id
1 'polypeptide(L)' 'EESKYAKEMGEILKYFRKLDEVDTEGVEPTHHVVDVVNVMREDEPEIKPAENILKIVPAKKDRFIKAPRIV' A
#
# COMPACT_ATOMS: atom_id res chain seq x y z
N GLU A 1 7.89 17.31 15.41
CA GLU A 1 7.56 16.80 14.06
C GLU A 1 6.07 16.85 13.77
N GLU A 2 5.20 16.40 14.70
CA GLU A 2 3.74 16.46 14.58
C GLU A 2 3.20 17.81 14.05
N SER A 3 3.58 18.92 14.69
CA SER A 3 3.13 20.26 14.27
C SER A 3 3.60 20.64 12.86
N LYS A 4 4.78 20.18 12.44
CA LYS A 4 5.30 20.40 11.08
C LYS A 4 4.45 19.64 10.06
N TYR A 5 4.20 18.36 10.29
CA TYR A 5 3.37 17.54 9.40
C TYR A 5 1.92 18.02 9.35
N ALA A 6 1.36 18.47 10.47
CA ALA A 6 0.02 19.04 10.49
C ALA A 6 -0.08 20.29 9.59
N LYS A 7 0.95 21.16 9.62
CA LYS A 7 1.00 22.35 8.75
C LYS A 7 1.13 21.96 7.27
N GLU A 8 2.09 21.10 6.94
CA GLU A 8 2.32 20.65 5.56
C GLU A 8 1.08 19.93 5.00
N MET A 9 0.44 19.07 5.79
CA MET A 9 -0.81 18.42 5.41
C MET A 9 -1.94 19.42 5.18
N GLY A 10 -2.05 20.45 6.03
CA GLY A 10 -3.01 21.54 5.83
C GLY A 10 -2.81 22.29 4.51
N GLU A 11 -1.56 22.53 4.11
CA GLU A 11 -1.23 23.14 2.82
C GLU A 11 -1.60 22.23 1.63
N ILE A 12 -1.33 20.93 1.73
CA ILE A 12 -1.74 19.93 0.72
C ILE A 12 -3.26 19.91 0.57
N LEU A 13 -4.00 19.78 1.67
CA LEU A 13 -5.46 19.76 1.64
C LEU A 13 -6.05 21.05 1.06
N LYS A 14 -5.43 22.20 1.33
CA LYS A 14 -5.83 23.48 0.73
C LYS A 14 -5.65 23.48 -0.79
N TYR A 15 -4.58 22.87 -1.30
CA TYR A 15 -4.35 22.75 -2.75
C TYR A 15 -5.38 21.81 -3.41
N PHE A 16 -5.76 20.72 -2.75
CA PHE A 16 -6.76 19.76 -3.27
C PHE A 16 -8.16 20.35 -3.47
N ARG A 17 -8.53 21.39 -2.73
CA ARG A 17 -9.83 22.09 -2.91
C ARG A 17 -10.03 22.68 -4.31
N LYS A 18 -8.99 22.79 -5.12
CA LYS A 18 -9.13 23.14 -6.55
C LYS A 18 -9.98 22.13 -7.33
N LEU A 19 -10.02 20.86 -6.89
CA LEU A 19 -10.86 19.84 -7.52
C LEU A 19 -12.34 20.11 -7.30
N ASP A 20 -12.72 20.81 -6.23
CA ASP A 20 -14.11 21.18 -5.92
C ASP A 20 -14.67 22.21 -6.94
N GLU A 21 -13.80 22.86 -7.73
CA GLU A 21 -14.18 23.82 -8.77
C GLU A 21 -14.68 23.13 -10.06
N VAL A 22 -14.48 21.81 -10.19
CA VAL A 22 -14.85 21.02 -11.36
C VAL A 22 -16.17 20.28 -11.09
N ASP A 23 -17.17 20.50 -11.94
CA ASP A 23 -18.42 19.75 -11.88
C ASP A 23 -18.20 18.29 -12.30
N THR A 24 -18.59 17.37 -11.41
CA THR A 24 -18.51 15.91 -11.60
C THR A 24 -19.88 15.25 -11.46
N GLU A 25 -20.97 16.03 -11.48
CA GLU A 25 -22.33 15.50 -11.42
C GLU A 25 -22.60 14.53 -12.58
N GLY A 26 -23.01 13.31 -12.26
CA GLY A 26 -23.27 12.26 -13.25
C GLY A 26 -22.02 11.63 -13.89
N VAL A 27 -20.81 11.99 -13.46
CA VAL A 27 -19.56 11.36 -13.92
C VAL A 27 -19.24 10.17 -13.03
N GLU A 28 -19.25 8.97 -13.61
CA GLU A 28 -18.85 7.75 -12.89
C GLU A 28 -17.35 7.79 -12.53
N PRO A 29 -16.97 7.43 -11.30
CA PRO A 29 -15.56 7.37 -10.90
C PRO A 29 -14.76 6.38 -11.76
N THR A 30 -13.61 6.82 -12.26
CA THR A 30 -12.68 5.96 -12.98
C THR A 30 -11.78 5.20 -11.98
N HIS A 31 -12.10 3.92 -11.74
CA HIS A 31 -11.33 3.07 -10.81
C HIS A 31 -10.06 2.49 -11.45
N HIS A 32 -10.19 2.07 -12.71
CA HIS A 32 -9.11 1.50 -13.51
C HIS A 32 -9.18 2.10 -14.92
N VAL A 33 -8.01 2.39 -15.49
CA VAL A 33 -7.92 2.96 -16.86
C VAL A 33 -8.20 1.91 -17.93
N VAL A 34 -8.20 0.63 -17.55
CA VAL A 34 -8.46 -0.52 -18.42
C VAL A 34 -9.61 -1.33 -17.86
N ASP A 35 -10.30 -2.06 -18.74
CA ASP A 35 -11.37 -2.95 -18.33
C ASP A 35 -10.83 -4.06 -17.42
N VAL A 36 -11.31 -4.09 -16.18
CA VAL A 36 -10.97 -5.14 -15.22
C VAL A 36 -11.97 -6.26 -15.36
N VAL A 37 -11.46 -7.44 -15.66
CA VAL A 37 -12.20 -8.70 -15.60
C VAL A 37 -11.71 -9.50 -14.41
N ASN A 38 -12.55 -10.40 -13.90
CA ASN A 38 -12.18 -11.28 -12.81
C ASN A 38 -11.05 -12.23 -13.28
N VAL A 39 -9.84 -12.02 -12.77
CA VAL A 39 -8.69 -12.89 -12.99
C VAL A 39 -8.46 -13.71 -11.72
N MET A 40 -8.81 -14.99 -11.78
CA MET A 40 -8.64 -15.91 -10.66
C MET A 40 -7.28 -16.62 -10.75
N ARG A 41 -6.67 -16.91 -9.60
CA ARG A 41 -5.50 -17.78 -9.49
C ARG A 41 -5.98 -19.22 -9.26
N GLU A 42 -5.34 -20.19 -9.91
CA GLU A 42 -5.54 -21.61 -9.64
C GLU A 42 -5.18 -21.96 -8.18
N ASP A 43 -5.90 -22.90 -7.57
CA ASP A 43 -5.66 -23.31 -6.19
C ASP A 43 -4.54 -24.36 -6.07
N GLU A 44 -3.35 -23.99 -6.55
CA GLU A 44 -2.17 -24.85 -6.53
C GLU A 44 -1.10 -24.32 -5.55
N PRO A 45 -0.35 -25.22 -4.88
CA PRO A 45 0.69 -24.82 -3.94
C PRO A 45 1.96 -24.34 -4.69
N GLU A 46 2.40 -23.11 -4.39
CA GLU A 46 3.70 -22.61 -4.85
C GLU A 46 4.74 -22.73 -3.72
N ILE A 47 5.70 -23.65 -3.86
CA ILE A 47 6.74 -23.86 -2.85
C ILE A 47 7.88 -22.85 -3.05
N LYS A 48 8.07 -21.94 -2.09
CA LYS A 48 9.22 -21.01 -2.05
C LYS A 48 10.23 -21.44 -1.00
N PRO A 49 11.52 -21.67 -1.36
CA PRO A 49 12.54 -22.02 -0.38
C PRO A 49 12.73 -20.93 0.66
N ALA A 50 12.65 -21.28 1.94
CA ALA A 50 12.82 -20.34 3.05
C ALA A 50 14.16 -19.59 2.98
N GLU A 51 15.22 -20.25 2.51
CA GLU A 51 16.55 -19.66 2.34
C GLU A 51 16.55 -18.45 1.39
N ASN A 52 15.72 -18.45 0.35
CA ASN A 52 15.62 -17.33 -0.58
C ASN A 52 14.97 -16.11 0.08
N ILE A 53 13.96 -16.34 0.93
CA ILE A 53 13.26 -15.29 1.68
C ILE A 53 14.17 -14.72 2.77
N LEU A 54 14.90 -15.58 3.49
CA LEU A 54 15.75 -15.17 4.61
C LEU A 54 17.02 -14.39 4.19
N LYS A 55 17.31 -14.29 2.88
CA LYS A 55 18.42 -13.45 2.36
C LYS A 55 18.17 -11.96 2.55
N ILE A 56 16.92 -11.51 2.47
CA ILE A 56 16.54 -10.08 2.58
C ILE A 56 16.20 -9.66 4.02
N VAL A 57 16.27 -10.59 4.97
CA VAL A 57 15.83 -10.35 6.35
C VAL A 57 16.93 -9.66 7.16
N PRO A 58 16.68 -8.47 7.75
CA PRO A 58 17.70 -7.72 8.49
C PRO A 58 18.25 -8.45 9.72
N ALA A 59 17.40 -9.19 10.42
CA ALA A 59 17.78 -9.95 11.61
C ALA A 59 17.12 -11.33 11.58
N LYS A 60 17.94 -12.38 11.61
CA LYS A 60 17.48 -13.77 11.63
C LYS A 60 18.11 -14.55 12.76
N LYS A 61 17.40 -15.56 13.24
CA LYS A 61 17.91 -16.59 14.15
C LYS A 61 17.51 -17.93 13.55
N ASP A 62 18.50 -18.69 13.09
CA ASP A 62 18.29 -19.94 12.36
C ASP A 62 17.34 -19.75 11.16
N ARG A 63 16.20 -20.46 11.16
CA ARG A 63 15.16 -20.37 10.14
C ARG A 63 14.08 -19.30 10.43
N PHE A 64 14.25 -18.50 11.48
CA PHE A 64 13.25 -17.55 11.95
C PHE A 64 13.69 -16.09 11.75
N ILE A 65 12.71 -15.22 11.54
CA ILE A 65 12.89 -13.76 11.59
C ILE A 65 12.98 -13.35 13.05
N LYS A 66 14.03 -12.60 13.42
CA LYS A 66 14.22 -12.09 14.77
C LYS A 66 13.54 -10.73 14.90
N ALA A 67 12.55 -10.64 15.78
CA ALA A 67 11.85 -9.41 16.13
C ALA A 67 11.86 -9.20 17.66
N PRO A 68 11.58 -7.98 18.15
CA PRO A 68 11.31 -7.75 19.57
C PRO A 68 10.19 -8.67 20.08
N ARG A 69 10.28 -9.12 21.33
CA ARG A 69 9.22 -9.92 21.94
C ARG A 69 7.96 -9.05 22.07
N ILE A 70 6.85 -9.51 21.48
CA ILE A 70 5.54 -8.90 21.71
C ILE A 70 5.17 -9.15 23.18
N VAL A 71 4.81 -8.08 23.89
CA VAL A 71 4.34 -8.11 25.28
C VAL A 71 2.85 -7.85 25.35
#